data_AF-A0A8X7MIY2-F1
#
_entry.id   AF-A0A8X7MIY2-F1
#
_cell.length_a   1.000
_cell.length_b   1.000
_cell.length_c   1.000
_cell.angle_alpha   90.00
_cell.angle_beta   90.00
_cell.angle_gamma   90.00
#
_symmetry.space_group_name_H-M   'P 1'
#
loop_
_entity.id
_entity.type
_entity.pdbx_description
1 polymer ?
#
loop_
_entity_poly.entity_id
_entity_poly.type
_entity_poly.pdbx_seq_one_letter_code
_entity_poly.pdbx_strand_id
1 'polypeptide(L)'
;FSIVVIHTEHDYTWNGAQGDAWEHWHYELDVQIGGTIGYEMYASKVGGYLKRTGDGGSLNWAWYGILAKDPEEDGSRLTFADTGDL
;
A
#
# COMPACT_ATOMS: atom_id res chain seq x y z
N PHE A 1 -5.45 7.54 9.65
CA PHE A 1 -5.42 7.04 8.26
C PHE A 1 -4.09 6.33 8.01
N SER A 2 -4.10 5.34 7.11
CA SER A 2 -2.94 4.62 6.61
C SER A 2 -2.73 4.96 5.13
N ILE A 3 -1.50 5.14 4.72
CA ILE A 3 -1.10 5.43 3.33
C ILE A 3 -0.08 4.38 2.91
N VAL A 4 -0.25 3.82 1.71
CA VAL A 4 0.74 2.94 1.09
C VAL A 4 1.00 3.41 -0.34
N VAL A 5 2.27 3.47 -0.72
CA VAL A 5 2.71 3.71 -2.10
C VAL A 5 3.57 2.52 -2.51
N ILE A 6 3.27 1.87 -3.62
CA ILE A 6 3.89 0.59 -3.98
C ILE A 6 3.96 0.40 -5.50
N HIS A 7 5.13 0.00 -5.99
CA HIS A 7 5.34 -0.35 -7.40
C HIS A 7 5.31 -1.87 -7.64
N THR A 8 5.82 -2.67 -6.69
CA THR A 8 5.91 -4.12 -6.86
C THR A 8 4.53 -4.77 -6.94
N GLU A 9 4.43 -5.91 -7.62
CA GLU A 9 3.25 -6.76 -7.54
C GLU A 9 2.89 -7.05 -6.07
N HIS A 10 1.59 -6.95 -5.77
CA HIS A 10 1.09 -7.10 -4.42
C HIS A 10 -0.38 -7.52 -4.40
N ASP A 11 -0.74 -8.19 -3.30
CA ASP A 11 -2.12 -8.42 -2.91
C ASP A 11 -2.54 -7.36 -1.89
N TYR A 12 -3.82 -6.99 -1.89
CA TYR A 12 -4.37 -6.13 -0.86
C TYR A 12 -5.82 -6.50 -0.53
N THR A 13 -6.24 -6.09 0.67
CA THR A 13 -7.64 -6.04 1.06
C THR A 13 -7.80 -4.90 2.04
N TRP A 14 -8.77 -4.04 1.81
CA TRP A 14 -9.19 -3.03 2.78
C TRP A 14 -10.59 -3.39 3.24
N ASN A 15 -10.87 -3.15 4.52
CA ASN A 15 -12.23 -3.27 5.04
C ASN A 15 -13.11 -2.19 4.38
N GLY A 16 -14.42 -2.42 4.32
CA GLY A 16 -15.37 -1.44 3.78
C GLY A 16 -15.25 -1.19 2.27
N ALA A 17 -15.99 -0.17 1.80
CA ALA A 17 -16.12 0.13 0.38
C ALA A 17 -15.08 1.15 -0.11
N GLN A 18 -14.52 0.94 -1.30
CA GLN A 18 -13.67 1.90 -1.99
C GLN A 18 -14.47 3.17 -2.35
N GLY A 19 -13.86 4.34 -2.22
CA GLY A 19 -14.49 5.66 -2.41
C GLY A 19 -15.25 6.18 -1.18
N ASP A 20 -15.29 5.41 -0.09
CA ASP A 20 -15.85 5.84 1.20
C ASP A 20 -14.89 5.53 2.36
N ALA A 21 -14.53 4.25 2.54
CA ALA A 21 -13.65 3.81 3.61
C ALA A 21 -12.16 3.89 3.24
N TRP A 22 -11.86 3.78 1.95
CA TRP A 22 -10.51 3.83 1.41
C TRP A 22 -10.53 4.25 -0.06
N GLU A 23 -9.40 4.75 -0.56
CA GLU A 23 -9.20 5.21 -1.93
C GLU A 23 -7.93 4.60 -2.52
N HIS A 24 -7.88 4.51 -3.84
CA HIS A 24 -6.76 3.97 -4.60
C HIS A 24 -6.54 4.74 -5.90
N TRP A 25 -5.28 5.00 -6.22
CA TRP A 25 -4.84 5.68 -7.42
C TRP A 25 -3.64 4.99 -8.04
N HIS A 26 -3.56 5.05 -9.36
CA HIS A 26 -2.37 4.69 -10.12
C HIS A 26 -1.67 5.97 -10.61
N TYR A 27 -0.36 6.08 -10.42
CA TYR A 27 0.45 7.19 -10.90
C TYR A 27 1.70 6.71 -11.62
N GLU A 28 1.90 7.14 -12.86
CA GLU A 28 3.11 6.87 -13.63
C GLU A 28 4.11 8.03 -13.48
N LEU A 29 5.30 7.72 -12.98
CA LEU A 29 6.44 8.62 -13.01
C LEU A 29 7.20 8.41 -14.32
N ASP A 30 7.30 9.47 -15.12
CA ASP A 30 8.19 9.48 -16.30
C ASP A 30 9.64 9.63 -15.84
N VAL A 31 10.44 8.57 -16.01
CA VAL A 31 11.87 8.59 -15.71
C VAL A 31 12.66 8.67 -17.01
N GLN A 32 13.51 9.70 -17.11
CA GLN A 32 14.26 10.05 -18.34
C GLN A 32 15.10 8.89 -18.91
N ILE A 33 15.43 7.88 -18.11
CA ILE A 33 16.15 6.68 -18.53
C ILE A 33 15.40 5.46 -17.99
N GLY A 34 14.83 4.64 -18.87
CA GLY A 34 14.21 3.36 -18.50
C GLY A 34 12.69 3.24 -18.71
N GLY A 35 12.00 4.33 -19.11
CA GLY A 35 10.55 4.31 -19.41
C GLY A 35 9.72 4.94 -18.30
N THR A 36 8.49 4.44 -18.07
CA THR A 36 7.63 4.87 -16.96
C THR A 36 7.71 3.88 -15.80
N ILE A 37 7.64 4.39 -14.57
CA ILE A 37 7.48 3.57 -13.35
C ILE A 37 6.10 3.87 -12.78
N GLY A 38 5.22 2.87 -12.78
CA GLY A 38 3.87 2.97 -12.21
C GLY A 38 3.85 2.65 -10.71
N TYR A 39 3.19 3.48 -9.91
CA TYR A 39 2.94 3.24 -8.50
C TYR A 39 1.44 3.14 -8.25
N GLU A 40 1.05 2.15 -7.46
CA GLU A 40 -0.25 2.09 -6.82
C GLU A 40 -0.18 2.82 -5.47
N MET A 41 -1.16 3.68 -5.21
CA MET A 41 -1.27 4.48 -3.99
C MET A 41 -2.59 4.18 -3.31
N TYR A 42 -2.55 3.82 -2.02
CA TYR A 42 -3.72 3.56 -1.20
C TYR A 42 -3.78 4.55 -0.04
N ALA A 43 -4.98 5.05 0.26
CA ALA A 43 -5.26 5.77 1.50
C ALA A 43 -6.49 5.16 2.16
N SER A 44 -6.40 4.78 3.43
CA SER A 44 -7.48 4.11 4.15
C SER A 44 -7.66 4.66 5.55
N LYS A 45 -8.91 4.86 5.99
CA LYS A 45 -9.23 5.13 7.42
C LYS A 45 -9.53 3.85 8.20
N VAL A 46 -9.74 2.74 7.48
CA VAL A 46 -10.02 1.42 8.02
C VAL A 46 -8.83 0.47 7.86
N GLY A 47 -8.86 -0.61 8.62
CA GLY A 47 -7.89 -1.68 8.58
C GLY A 47 -7.97 -2.51 7.31
N GLY A 48 -6.98 -3.37 7.16
CA GLY A 48 -6.79 -4.17 5.96
C GLY A 48 -5.41 -4.79 5.95
N TYR A 49 -5.07 -5.46 4.86
CA TYR A 49 -3.70 -5.91 4.63
C TYR A 49 -3.19 -5.48 3.27
N LEU A 50 -1.87 -5.35 3.20
CA LEU A 50 -1.13 -5.27 1.95
C LEU A 50 0.05 -6.22 2.03
N LYS A 51 0.24 -7.03 0.98
CA LYS A 51 1.29 -8.04 0.91
C LYS A 51 2.02 -7.93 -0.42
N ARG A 52 3.32 -7.68 -0.36
CA ARG A 52 4.19 -7.75 -1.54
C ARG A 52 4.33 -9.20 -2.01
N THR A 53 4.13 -9.44 -3.30
CA THR A 53 4.26 -10.77 -3.95
C THR A 53 5.35 -10.78 -5.01
N GLY A 54 5.68 -9.63 -5.60
CA GLY A 54 6.77 -9.48 -6.56
C GLY A 54 8.14 -9.25 -5.92
N ASP A 55 9.19 -9.51 -6.69
CA ASP A 55 10.60 -9.41 -6.29
C ASP A 55 11.22 -8.02 -6.46
N GLY A 56 10.40 -7.01 -6.84
CA GLY A 56 10.73 -5.88 -7.73
C GLY A 56 11.89 -4.93 -7.39
N GLY A 57 12.76 -5.29 -6.46
CA GLY A 57 14.00 -4.59 -6.13
C GLY A 57 13.95 -3.98 -4.73
N SER A 58 15.11 -3.46 -4.29
CA SER A 58 15.35 -3.02 -2.92
C SER A 58 14.64 -1.73 -2.48
N LEU A 59 13.98 -0.97 -3.38
CA LEU A 59 13.37 0.33 -3.10
C LEU A 59 12.14 0.59 -3.98
N ASN A 60 10.96 0.09 -3.58
CA ASN A 60 9.77 0.14 -4.43
C ASN A 60 8.45 0.37 -3.70
N TRP A 61 8.50 0.65 -2.40
CA TRP A 61 7.30 0.93 -1.63
C TRP A 61 7.62 1.74 -0.37
N ALA A 62 6.63 2.46 0.12
CA ALA A 62 6.66 3.16 1.39
C ALA A 62 5.26 3.15 1.99
N TRP A 63 5.19 3.22 3.32
CA TRP A 63 3.90 3.27 4.01
C TRP A 63 3.99 4.14 5.26
N TYR A 64 2.83 4.65 5.68
CA TYR A 64 2.60 5.35 6.92
C TYR A 64 1.28 4.86 7.52
N GLY A 65 1.23 4.56 8.81
CA GLY A 65 0.01 4.12 9.46
C GLY A 65 0.29 3.36 10.76
N ILE A 66 -0.79 2.90 11.40
CA ILE A 66 -0.72 2.06 12.59
C ILE A 66 -0.95 0.62 12.15
N LEU A 67 -0.03 -0.27 12.52
CA LEU A 67 -0.20 -1.70 12.29
C LEU A 67 -1.01 -2.32 13.42
N ALA A 68 -1.91 -3.24 13.07
CA ALA A 68 -2.69 -4.01 14.04
C ALA A 68 -1.87 -5.12 14.73
N LYS A 69 -0.74 -5.50 14.13
CA LYS A 69 0.21 -6.50 14.61
C LYS A 69 1.58 -6.28 13.97
N ASP A 70 2.59 -6.96 14.51
CA ASP A 70 3.94 -6.93 13.94
C ASP A 70 3.93 -7.36 12.46
N PRO A 71 4.84 -6.80 11.64
CA PRO A 71 4.99 -7.22 10.25
C PRO A 71 5.21 -8.73 10.12
N GLU A 72 4.54 -9.33 9.14
CA GLU A 72 4.55 -10.76 8.90
C GLU A 72 5.33 -11.09 7.63
N GLU A 73 5.68 -12.37 7.45
CA GLU A 73 6.31 -12.88 6.22
C GLU A 73 7.57 -12.08 5.83
N ASP A 74 8.49 -11.92 6.79
CA ASP A 74 9.71 -11.12 6.65
C ASP A 74 9.45 -9.64 6.27
N GLY A 75 8.35 -9.11 6.81
CA GLY A 75 7.88 -7.75 6.57
C GLY A 75 7.23 -7.53 5.20
N SER A 76 7.04 -8.58 4.39
CA SER A 76 6.33 -8.48 3.11
C SER A 76 4.83 -8.25 3.29
N ARG A 77 4.25 -8.70 4.40
CA ARG A 77 2.83 -8.54 4.74
C ARG A 77 2.65 -7.59 5.92
N LEU A 78 1.88 -6.53 5.68
CA LEU A 78 1.46 -5.56 6.70
C LEU A 78 -0.05 -5.67 6.92
N THR A 79 -0.46 -5.66 8.18
CA THR A 79 -1.87 -5.56 8.56
C THR A 79 -2.10 -4.23 9.28
N PHE A 80 -2.88 -3.35 8.69
CA PHE A 80 -3.18 -2.03 9.23
C PHE A 80 -4.38 -2.07 10.17
N ALA A 81 -4.33 -1.26 11.23
CA ALA A 81 -5.44 -1.09 12.17
C ALA A 81 -6.51 -0.13 11.62
N ASP A 82 -7.74 -0.28 12.11
CA ASP A 82 -8.76 0.76 11.95
C ASP A 82 -8.27 2.03 12.67
N THR A 83 -8.26 3.16 11.96
CA THR A 83 -7.83 4.44 12.54
C THR A 83 -9.00 5.37 12.88
N GLY A 84 -10.24 4.97 12.56
CA GLY A 84 -11.45 5.78 12.76
C GLY A 84 -11.47 7.06 11.92
N ASP A 85 -12.52 7.86 12.09
CA ASP A 85 -12.49 9.27 11.70
C ASP A 85 -11.67 10.03 12.76
N LEU A 86 -10.66 10.80 12.34
CA LEU A 86 -9.87 11.68 13.24
C LEU A 86 -10.73 12.86 13.73
#